data_AF-A0A4R2TYW4-F1
#
_entry.id   AF-A0A4R2TYW4-F1
#
_cell.length_a   1.000
_cell.length_b   1.000
_cell.length_c   1.000
_cell.angle_alpha   90.00
_cell.angle_beta   90.00
_cell.angle_gamma   90.00
#
_symmetry.space_group_name_H-M   'P 1'
#
loop_
_entity.id
_entity.type
_entity.pdbx_description
1 polymer ?
#
loop_
_entity_poly.entity_id
_entity_poly.type
_entity_poly.pdbx_seq_one_letter_code
_entity_poly.pdbx_strand_id
1 'polypeptide(L)'
;MAGVSLTEGEVGDHAGFVSSPSVPFGDTSPWRGRIAISALAPRQTHDTLRTMLRPLILALALLPATATNRPPPADPLTATIHTEDADRFAALFAKTKGKPTAAQLKREYLDKGSFGIGVFTPGRIVDADTLAHAIAANPTRYAQAIKTCLPAAKAATADLRAIYLGLHGALPDVKLPQVYIVFGANTSGGTAKPGAQVLGLEVLCRMSPTPEKLRQTLRHFFAHETVHSFQQDAGMTLARDPLLTAILVEGAADFIAGLVTGEEPDAARAAWATPREAELWRQMQADVALTHKLTDKDDPEEGSPEAKAYARWIGNYSTPPAGWPPELGYWMGLRIWQRYYAAAPDKHAALRAMLAVRDPRAILAAGTYKRRAPSS
;
A
#
# COMPACT_ATOMS: atom_id res chain seq x y z
N MET A 1 61.09 -48.89 7.83
CA MET A 1 59.78 -49.51 8.16
C MET A 1 58.72 -48.49 7.79
N ALA A 2 58.24 -48.31 6.56
CA ALA A 2 57.95 -49.21 5.45
C ALA A 2 56.97 -50.33 5.80
N GLY A 3 55.76 -50.24 5.22
CA GLY A 3 54.72 -51.28 5.18
C GLY A 3 53.42 -50.81 5.87
N VAL A 4 52.23 -50.77 5.26
CA VAL A 4 51.77 -51.47 4.05
C VAL A 4 50.55 -50.70 3.47
N SER A 5 50.56 -50.58 2.14
CA SER A 5 49.45 -50.18 1.26
C SER A 5 48.62 -51.41 0.87
N LEU A 6 47.37 -51.23 0.42
CA LEU A 6 46.75 -51.85 -0.77
C LEU A 6 45.21 -51.66 -0.68
N THR A 7 44.63 -50.77 -1.52
CA THR A 7 43.82 -51.04 -2.75
C THR A 7 42.34 -51.34 -2.44
N GLU A 8 41.31 -50.95 -3.18
CA GLU A 8 41.09 -50.43 -4.56
C GLU A 8 39.60 -50.01 -4.62
N GLY A 9 39.19 -49.18 -5.58
CA GLY A 9 37.76 -49.03 -5.92
C GLY A 9 37.35 -47.69 -6.53
N GLU A 10 37.28 -47.65 -7.86
CA GLU A 10 36.77 -46.57 -8.73
C GLU A 10 35.24 -46.32 -8.64
N VAL A 11 34.81 -45.27 -9.39
CA VAL A 11 33.45 -44.86 -9.82
C VAL A 11 32.75 -43.89 -8.83
N GLY A 12 32.40 -42.65 -9.14
CA GLY A 12 32.09 -41.98 -10.40
C GLY A 12 30.56 -41.80 -10.52
N ASP A 13 29.98 -40.71 -10.01
CA ASP A 13 29.04 -39.89 -10.79
C ASP A 13 28.47 -38.65 -10.08
N HIS A 14 28.30 -37.64 -10.92
CA HIS A 14 27.50 -36.42 -10.88
C HIS A 14 26.27 -36.33 -9.96
N ALA A 15 26.20 -35.22 -9.20
CA ALA A 15 25.01 -34.34 -9.11
C ALA A 15 25.49 -33.01 -8.52
N GLY A 16 25.62 -31.92 -9.29
CA GLY A 16 24.46 -31.24 -9.86
C GLY A 16 23.82 -30.35 -8.79
N PHE A 17 24.53 -29.29 -8.37
CA PHE A 17 23.97 -28.26 -7.50
C PHE A 17 22.99 -27.44 -8.35
N VAL A 18 21.73 -27.87 -8.38
CA VAL A 18 20.66 -27.16 -9.07
C VAL A 18 20.38 -25.88 -8.31
N SER A 19 20.83 -24.77 -8.89
CA SER A 19 20.36 -23.42 -8.64
C SER A 19 18.83 -23.43 -8.73
N SER A 20 18.16 -23.26 -7.58
CA SER A 20 16.72 -23.03 -7.56
C SER A 20 16.45 -21.67 -8.20
N PRO A 21 15.56 -21.59 -9.20
CA PRO A 21 15.27 -20.33 -9.87
C PRO A 21 14.57 -19.39 -8.88
N SER A 22 15.18 -18.23 -8.68
CA SER A 22 14.56 -17.06 -8.09
C SER A 22 13.32 -16.70 -8.91
N VAL A 23 12.14 -16.93 -8.33
CA VAL A 23 10.87 -16.48 -8.88
C VAL A 23 10.84 -14.94 -8.74
N PRO A 24 10.67 -14.17 -9.82
CA PRO A 24 10.63 -12.72 -9.74
C PRO A 24 9.38 -12.32 -8.94
N PHE A 25 9.58 -11.52 -7.90
CA PHE A 25 8.48 -10.81 -7.26
C PHE A 25 7.87 -9.89 -8.30
N GLY A 26 6.54 -9.93 -8.44
CA GLY A 26 5.79 -9.03 -9.29
C GLY A 26 6.20 -7.59 -8.99
N ASP A 27 6.82 -6.99 -10.00
CA ASP A 27 7.19 -5.60 -10.12
C ASP A 27 5.95 -4.73 -9.86
N THR A 28 5.81 -4.22 -8.64
CA THR A 28 4.87 -3.14 -8.33
C THR A 28 5.52 -1.81 -8.68
N SER A 29 5.99 -1.68 -9.90
CA SER A 29 6.14 -0.37 -10.52
C SER A 29 4.76 0.32 -10.48
N PRO A 30 4.65 1.55 -9.96
CA PRO A 30 3.38 2.30 -9.96
C PRO A 30 2.84 2.54 -11.38
N TRP A 31 3.62 2.22 -12.42
CA TRP A 31 3.27 2.34 -13.82
C TRP A 31 2.58 1.08 -14.40
N ARG A 32 2.63 -0.06 -13.72
CA ARG A 32 1.93 -1.29 -14.13
C ARG A 32 0.66 -1.50 -13.31
N GLY A 33 -0.37 -0.74 -13.69
CA GLY A 33 -1.73 -0.87 -13.15
C GLY A 33 -2.77 -0.30 -14.11
N ARG A 34 -2.79 -0.74 -15.38
CA ARG A 34 -3.78 -0.25 -16.35
C ARG A 34 -5.16 -0.83 -16.07
N ILE A 35 -6.04 0.02 -15.56
CA ILE A 35 -7.49 -0.11 -15.72
C ILE A 35 -7.80 0.17 -17.20
N ALA A 36 -8.09 -0.87 -17.97
CA ALA A 36 -8.65 -0.72 -19.32
C ALA A 36 -10.16 -0.44 -19.19
N ILE A 37 -10.55 0.84 -19.26
CA ILE A 37 -11.94 1.21 -19.57
C ILE A 37 -12.08 1.19 -21.08
N SER A 38 -12.63 0.08 -21.60
CA SER A 38 -12.96 -0.07 -23.02
C SER A 38 -14.16 0.83 -23.35
N ALA A 39 -13.93 1.92 -24.08
CA ALA A 39 -14.99 2.72 -24.68
C ALA A 39 -15.24 2.23 -26.11
N LEU A 40 -16.31 1.46 -26.29
CA LEU A 40 -16.88 1.17 -27.60
C LEU A 40 -17.55 2.44 -28.15
N ALA A 41 -16.91 3.08 -29.14
CA ALA A 41 -17.54 4.10 -29.96
C ALA A 41 -18.08 3.45 -31.26
N PRO A 42 -19.35 3.64 -31.64
CA PRO A 42 -19.85 3.21 -32.93
C PRO A 42 -19.47 4.20 -34.04
N ARG A 43 -19.16 3.64 -35.22
CA ARG A 43 -18.84 4.37 -36.46
C ARG A 43 -19.99 5.28 -36.87
N GLN A 44 -19.70 6.55 -37.14
CA GLN A 44 -20.61 7.45 -37.84
C GLN A 44 -20.39 7.34 -39.35
N THR A 45 -21.41 6.89 -40.07
CA THR A 45 -21.58 7.11 -41.51
C THR A 45 -22.39 8.39 -41.71
N HIS A 46 -21.92 9.26 -42.60
CA HIS A 46 -22.66 10.45 -43.03
C HIS A 46 -23.95 10.05 -43.77
N ASP A 47 -25.08 10.69 -43.45
CA ASP A 47 -26.05 11.07 -44.47
C ASP A 47 -27.05 12.17 -44.01
N THR A 48 -27.01 13.26 -44.79
CA THR A 48 -28.03 14.24 -45.22
C THR A 48 -29.24 14.71 -44.38
N LEU A 49 -29.51 16.02 -44.53
CA LEU A 49 -30.60 16.86 -44.00
C LEU A 49 -32.03 16.29 -44.15
N ARG A 50 -32.86 16.49 -43.12
CA ARG A 50 -34.18 17.17 -43.24
C ARG A 50 -34.82 17.51 -41.89
N THR A 51 -35.11 18.78 -41.72
CA THR A 51 -35.86 19.44 -40.63
C THR A 51 -37.33 19.00 -40.62
N MET A 52 -37.90 18.65 -39.46
CA MET A 52 -39.26 19.04 -39.02
C MET A 52 -39.44 18.77 -37.51
N LEU A 53 -39.87 19.79 -36.78
CA LEU A 53 -40.08 19.84 -35.33
C LEU A 53 -41.18 18.87 -34.84
N ARG A 54 -40.93 18.21 -33.70
CA ARG A 54 -41.95 17.64 -32.80
C ARG A 54 -41.54 17.84 -31.33
N PRO A 55 -42.49 18.05 -30.40
CA PRO A 55 -42.21 18.50 -29.05
C PRO A 55 -41.59 17.38 -28.21
N LEU A 56 -40.44 17.66 -27.60
CA LEU A 56 -39.75 16.74 -26.70
C LEU A 56 -40.49 16.73 -25.35
N ILE A 57 -41.20 15.64 -25.08
CA ILE A 57 -41.68 15.32 -23.73
C ILE A 57 -40.44 15.07 -22.87
N LEU A 58 -40.16 15.97 -21.93
CA LEU A 58 -39.07 15.87 -20.97
C LEU A 58 -39.42 14.79 -19.94
N ALA A 59 -39.20 13.52 -20.28
CA ALA A 59 -39.16 12.44 -19.31
C ALA A 59 -37.87 12.59 -18.51
N LEU A 60 -37.98 13.21 -17.32
CA LEU A 60 -36.93 13.27 -16.32
C LEU A 60 -36.70 11.84 -15.79
N ALA A 61 -35.94 11.03 -16.53
CA ALA A 61 -35.44 9.76 -16.04
C ALA A 61 -34.46 10.09 -14.90
N LEU A 62 -34.94 9.98 -13.66
CA LEU A 62 -34.07 9.83 -12.50
C LEU A 62 -33.27 8.54 -12.71
N LEU A 63 -32.12 8.67 -13.37
CA LEU A 63 -31.06 7.68 -13.28
C LEU A 63 -30.75 7.56 -11.78
N PRO A 64 -30.94 6.37 -11.16
CA PRO A 64 -30.47 6.20 -9.80
C PRO A 64 -28.97 6.51 -9.83
N ALA A 65 -28.56 7.52 -9.07
CA ALA A 65 -27.16 7.68 -8.75
C ALA A 65 -26.69 6.30 -8.29
N THR A 66 -25.76 5.70 -9.02
CA THR A 66 -25.13 4.45 -8.60
C THR A 66 -24.52 4.75 -7.25
N ALA A 67 -25.24 4.37 -6.18
CA ALA A 67 -24.74 4.50 -4.83
C ALA A 67 -23.43 3.72 -4.83
N THR A 68 -22.33 4.45 -4.72
CA THR A 68 -21.03 3.83 -4.48
C THR A 68 -21.24 2.98 -3.24
N ASN A 69 -21.05 1.67 -3.37
CA ASN A 69 -21.41 0.67 -2.36
C ASN A 69 -20.41 0.71 -1.18
N ARG A 70 -20.13 1.91 -0.67
CA ARG A 70 -19.15 2.21 0.38
C ARG A 70 -19.78 1.87 1.73
N PRO A 71 -19.04 1.22 2.64
CA PRO A 71 -19.53 0.97 3.99
C PRO A 71 -19.75 2.29 4.75
N PRO A 72 -20.64 2.32 5.75
CA PRO A 72 -20.82 3.49 6.60
C PRO A 72 -19.51 3.84 7.32
N PRO A 73 -19.24 5.13 7.59
CA PRO A 73 -18.08 5.54 8.38
C PRO A 73 -18.04 4.82 9.72
N ALA A 74 -16.84 4.49 10.19
CA ALA A 74 -16.67 3.92 11.52
C ALA A 74 -16.82 5.00 12.60
N ASP A 75 -17.45 4.65 13.71
CA ASP A 75 -17.44 5.45 14.92
C ASP A 75 -16.17 5.11 15.73
N PRO A 76 -15.34 6.08 16.15
CA PRO A 76 -14.08 5.81 16.83
C PRO A 76 -14.24 5.07 18.18
N LEU A 77 -15.40 5.17 18.84
CA LEU A 77 -15.69 4.50 20.11
C LEU A 77 -16.16 3.05 19.92
N THR A 78 -16.84 2.77 18.81
CA THR A 78 -17.43 1.44 18.57
C THR A 78 -16.76 0.65 17.45
N ALA A 79 -15.79 1.23 16.74
CA ALA A 79 -15.09 0.59 15.62
C ALA A 79 -14.63 -0.83 15.95
N THR A 80 -14.77 -1.72 14.99
CA THR A 80 -14.35 -3.13 15.08
C THR A 80 -13.51 -3.50 13.87
N ILE A 81 -12.66 -4.50 14.05
CA ILE A 81 -11.92 -5.11 12.95
C ILE A 81 -12.80 -6.20 12.35
N HIS A 82 -13.15 -6.09 11.07
CA HIS A 82 -13.91 -7.10 10.32
C HIS A 82 -12.98 -8.26 9.94
N THR A 83 -13.24 -9.46 10.48
CA THR A 83 -12.39 -10.65 10.28
C THR A 83 -13.14 -11.84 9.68
N GLU A 84 -14.40 -11.67 9.30
CA GLU A 84 -15.26 -12.74 8.79
C GLU A 84 -14.70 -13.39 7.51
N ASP A 85 -14.02 -12.63 6.67
CA ASP A 85 -13.33 -13.15 5.49
C ASP A 85 -12.11 -13.99 5.88
N ALA A 86 -11.29 -13.50 6.81
CA ALA A 86 -10.15 -14.25 7.32
C ALA A 86 -10.57 -15.55 8.03
N ASP A 87 -11.69 -15.53 8.74
CA ASP A 87 -12.28 -16.72 9.38
C ASP A 87 -12.79 -17.72 8.34
N ARG A 88 -13.45 -17.23 7.28
CA ARG A 88 -13.90 -18.05 6.15
C ARG A 88 -12.73 -18.71 5.44
N PHE A 89 -11.65 -17.96 5.20
CA PHE A 89 -10.41 -18.48 4.63
C PHE A 89 -9.80 -19.56 5.53
N ALA A 90 -9.65 -19.29 6.84
CA ALA A 90 -9.08 -20.23 7.79
C ALA A 90 -9.86 -21.56 7.85
N ALA A 91 -11.19 -21.50 7.84
CA ALA A 91 -12.05 -22.67 7.80
C ALA A 91 -11.86 -23.47 6.50
N LEU A 92 -11.80 -22.80 5.35
CA LEU A 92 -11.53 -23.45 4.06
C LEU A 92 -10.14 -24.09 4.01
N PHE A 93 -9.13 -23.39 4.52
CA PHE A 93 -7.75 -23.87 4.59
C PHE A 93 -7.66 -25.14 5.45
N ALA A 94 -8.30 -25.15 6.62
CA ALA A 94 -8.34 -26.33 7.48
C ALA A 94 -9.07 -27.51 6.82
N LYS A 95 -10.26 -27.26 6.24
CA LYS A 95 -11.09 -28.26 5.54
C LYS A 95 -10.34 -28.95 4.40
N THR A 96 -9.47 -28.22 3.71
CA THR A 96 -8.70 -28.71 2.55
C THR A 96 -7.28 -29.13 2.91
N LYS A 97 -6.95 -29.21 4.21
CA LYS A 97 -5.61 -29.56 4.72
C LYS A 97 -4.50 -28.67 4.10
N GLY A 98 -4.80 -27.39 3.98
CA GLY A 98 -3.91 -26.36 3.43
C GLY A 98 -3.75 -26.36 1.92
N LYS A 99 -4.61 -27.09 1.18
CA LYS A 99 -4.53 -27.23 -0.28
C LYS A 99 -5.88 -26.95 -0.95
N PRO A 100 -6.49 -25.77 -0.77
CA PRO A 100 -7.73 -25.45 -1.43
C PRO A 100 -7.51 -25.28 -2.94
N THR A 101 -8.43 -25.81 -3.75
CA THR A 101 -8.43 -25.59 -5.20
C THR A 101 -8.93 -24.17 -5.55
N ALA A 102 -8.58 -23.65 -6.72
CA ALA A 102 -9.11 -22.38 -7.22
C ALA A 102 -10.65 -22.35 -7.23
N ALA A 103 -11.29 -23.45 -7.64
CA ALA A 103 -12.76 -23.56 -7.64
C ALA A 103 -13.37 -23.47 -6.22
N GLN A 104 -12.69 -24.01 -5.21
CA GLN A 104 -13.12 -23.87 -3.81
C GLN A 104 -12.88 -22.46 -3.28
N LEU A 105 -11.71 -21.86 -3.55
CA LEU A 105 -11.42 -20.47 -3.18
C LEU A 105 -12.41 -19.49 -3.80
N LYS A 106 -12.75 -19.67 -5.07
CA LYS A 106 -13.76 -18.85 -5.74
C LYS A 106 -15.10 -18.93 -5.00
N ARG A 107 -15.68 -20.14 -4.88
CA ARG A 107 -17.04 -20.31 -4.36
C ARG A 107 -17.17 -20.08 -2.85
N GLU A 108 -16.16 -20.50 -2.09
CA GLU A 108 -16.24 -20.54 -0.62
C GLU A 108 -15.55 -19.33 0.03
N TYR A 109 -14.73 -18.57 -0.69
CA TYR A 109 -14.04 -17.39 -0.16
C TYR A 109 -14.34 -16.12 -0.96
N LEU A 110 -13.98 -16.05 -2.25
CA LEU A 110 -14.08 -14.80 -3.03
C LEU A 110 -15.54 -14.39 -3.34
N ASP A 111 -16.37 -15.32 -3.80
CA ASP A 111 -17.78 -15.06 -4.15
C ASP A 111 -18.63 -14.71 -2.92
N LYS A 112 -18.14 -15.05 -1.71
CA LYS A 112 -18.78 -14.74 -0.41
C LYS A 112 -18.05 -13.62 0.35
N GLY A 113 -17.12 -12.95 -0.31
CA GLY A 113 -16.26 -11.95 0.29
C GLY A 113 -17.03 -10.71 0.72
N SER A 114 -16.57 -10.08 1.80
CA SER A 114 -17.09 -8.77 2.21
C SER A 114 -16.65 -7.66 1.24
N PHE A 115 -16.99 -6.41 1.57
CA PHE A 115 -16.43 -5.23 0.91
C PHE A 115 -14.89 -5.27 0.88
N GLY A 116 -14.25 -5.82 1.92
CA GLY A 116 -12.81 -5.99 2.00
C GLY A 116 -12.25 -6.84 0.86
N ILE A 117 -12.86 -7.98 0.53
CA ILE A 117 -12.45 -8.81 -0.62
C ILE A 117 -12.67 -8.07 -1.94
N GLY A 118 -13.76 -7.34 -2.08
CA GLY A 118 -14.01 -6.51 -3.27
C GLY A 118 -12.91 -5.47 -3.49
N VAL A 119 -12.42 -4.85 -2.42
CA VAL A 119 -11.30 -3.89 -2.45
C VAL A 119 -9.95 -4.58 -2.71
N PHE A 120 -9.71 -5.72 -2.07
CA PHE A 120 -8.41 -6.40 -2.14
C PHE A 120 -8.24 -7.25 -3.41
N THR A 121 -9.31 -7.62 -4.10
CA THR A 121 -9.17 -8.51 -5.26
C THR A 121 -8.47 -7.83 -6.43
N PRO A 122 -8.89 -6.66 -6.92
CA PRO A 122 -8.25 -6.01 -8.06
C PRO A 122 -6.78 -5.69 -7.79
N GLY A 123 -5.88 -6.26 -8.60
CA GLY A 123 -4.44 -6.02 -8.52
C GLY A 123 -3.71 -6.62 -7.31
N ARG A 124 -4.41 -7.24 -6.34
CA ARG A 124 -3.76 -7.98 -5.23
C ARG A 124 -4.05 -9.48 -5.28
N ILE A 125 -5.29 -9.91 -5.01
CA ILE A 125 -5.68 -11.33 -5.15
C ILE A 125 -5.74 -11.72 -6.63
N VAL A 126 -6.17 -10.78 -7.48
CA VAL A 126 -6.45 -10.93 -8.92
C VAL A 126 -7.61 -11.88 -9.17
N ASP A 127 -7.42 -13.16 -8.89
CA ASP A 127 -8.43 -14.20 -9.07
C ASP A 127 -8.15 -15.42 -8.17
N ALA A 128 -9.04 -16.41 -8.25
CA ALA A 128 -8.94 -17.62 -7.43
C ALA A 128 -7.75 -18.50 -7.81
N ASP A 129 -7.33 -18.49 -9.08
CA ASP A 129 -6.19 -19.26 -9.55
C ASP A 129 -4.90 -18.68 -8.98
N THR A 130 -4.71 -17.37 -9.08
CA THR A 130 -3.56 -16.65 -8.51
C THR A 130 -3.45 -16.92 -7.00
N LEU A 131 -4.58 -16.86 -6.28
CA LEU A 131 -4.62 -17.19 -4.86
C LEU A 131 -4.26 -18.66 -4.58
N ALA A 132 -4.80 -19.61 -5.35
CA ALA A 132 -4.48 -21.03 -5.20
C ALA A 132 -2.98 -21.31 -5.41
N HIS A 133 -2.39 -20.72 -6.44
CA HIS A 133 -0.96 -20.85 -6.74
C HIS A 133 -0.11 -20.27 -5.60
N ALA A 134 -0.46 -19.09 -5.09
CA ALA A 134 0.25 -18.46 -3.97
C ALA A 134 0.19 -19.33 -2.70
N ILE A 135 -0.95 -19.94 -2.42
CA ILE A 135 -1.12 -20.87 -1.28
C ILE A 135 -0.29 -22.13 -1.48
N ALA A 136 -0.36 -22.76 -2.67
CA ALA A 136 0.39 -23.97 -2.97
C ALA A 136 1.91 -23.76 -2.91
N ALA A 137 2.38 -22.57 -3.31
CA ALA A 137 3.79 -22.21 -3.24
C ALA A 137 4.31 -22.06 -1.80
N ASN A 138 3.47 -21.72 -0.83
CA ASN A 138 3.91 -21.55 0.56
C ASN A 138 2.81 -21.80 1.61
N PRO A 139 2.29 -23.03 1.75
CA PRO A 139 1.17 -23.32 2.65
C PRO A 139 1.50 -23.07 4.12
N THR A 140 2.77 -23.26 4.52
CA THR A 140 3.24 -23.00 5.89
C THR A 140 3.05 -21.54 6.30
N ARG A 141 3.23 -20.58 5.38
CA ARG A 141 3.02 -19.15 5.65
C ARG A 141 1.56 -18.87 6.02
N TYR A 142 0.62 -19.38 5.24
CA TYR A 142 -0.81 -19.22 5.51
C TYR A 142 -1.20 -19.92 6.82
N ALA A 143 -0.70 -21.13 7.06
CA ALA A 143 -0.93 -21.86 8.30
C ALA A 143 -0.42 -21.09 9.54
N GLN A 144 0.77 -20.49 9.45
CA GLN A 144 1.32 -19.65 10.52
C GLN A 144 0.48 -18.39 10.75
N ALA A 145 0.07 -17.71 9.68
CA ALA A 145 -0.76 -16.52 9.79
C ALA A 145 -2.15 -16.81 10.40
N ILE A 146 -2.77 -17.93 10.04
CA ILE A 146 -4.01 -18.40 10.66
C ILE A 146 -3.78 -18.72 12.15
N LYS A 147 -2.72 -19.45 12.48
CA LYS A 147 -2.48 -19.93 13.85
C LYS A 147 -2.10 -18.82 14.83
N THR A 148 -1.19 -17.94 14.42
CA THR A 148 -0.56 -16.96 15.32
C THR A 148 -1.14 -15.56 15.14
N CYS A 149 -1.31 -15.12 13.90
CA CYS A 149 -1.58 -13.72 13.61
C CYS A 149 -3.07 -13.38 13.57
N LEU A 150 -3.94 -14.31 13.15
CA LEU A 150 -5.39 -14.07 13.12
C LEU A 150 -5.97 -13.83 14.54
N PRO A 151 -5.62 -14.62 15.58
CA PRO A 151 -6.05 -14.31 16.94
C PRO A 151 -5.56 -12.95 17.44
N ALA A 152 -4.30 -12.60 17.14
CA ALA A 152 -3.72 -11.32 17.52
C ALA A 152 -4.40 -10.13 16.82
N ALA A 153 -4.75 -10.27 15.54
CA ALA A 153 -5.51 -9.25 14.81
C ALA A 153 -6.90 -9.01 15.42
N LYS A 154 -7.61 -10.08 15.81
CA LYS A 154 -8.91 -9.98 16.50
C LYS A 154 -8.80 -9.23 17.84
N ALA A 155 -7.73 -9.48 18.58
CA ALA A 155 -7.48 -8.85 19.88
C ALA A 155 -7.11 -7.36 19.78
N ALA A 156 -6.73 -6.85 18.60
CA ALA A 156 -6.25 -5.48 18.40
C ALA A 156 -7.36 -4.41 18.30
N THR A 157 -8.63 -4.75 18.55
CA THR A 157 -9.76 -3.81 18.42
C THR A 157 -9.62 -2.59 19.36
N ALA A 158 -9.08 -2.78 20.57
CA ALA A 158 -8.84 -1.66 21.49
C ALA A 158 -7.77 -0.70 20.94
N ASP A 159 -6.73 -1.24 20.30
CA ASP A 159 -5.69 -0.44 19.65
C ASP A 159 -6.26 0.36 18.47
N LEU A 160 -7.10 -0.27 17.64
CA LEU A 160 -7.80 0.41 16.54
C LEU A 160 -8.60 1.62 17.05
N ARG A 161 -9.41 1.43 18.10
CA ARG A 161 -10.24 2.51 18.68
C ARG A 161 -9.39 3.66 19.22
N ALA A 162 -8.30 3.35 19.92
CA ALA A 162 -7.39 4.37 20.43
C ALA A 162 -6.80 5.23 19.28
N ILE A 163 -6.40 4.58 18.18
CA ILE A 163 -5.88 5.28 17.00
C ILE A 163 -6.97 6.09 16.31
N TYR A 164 -8.17 5.53 16.16
CA TYR A 164 -9.31 6.23 15.55
C TYR A 164 -9.75 7.45 16.36
N LEU A 165 -9.67 7.39 17.69
CA LEU A 165 -9.86 8.57 18.55
C LEU A 165 -8.80 9.64 18.29
N GLY A 166 -7.53 9.26 18.18
CA GLY A 166 -6.44 10.19 17.83
C GLY A 166 -6.64 10.83 16.46
N LEU A 167 -6.98 10.04 15.45
CA LEU A 167 -7.26 10.51 14.09
C LEU A 167 -8.49 11.43 14.07
N HIS A 168 -9.56 11.08 14.77
CA HIS A 168 -10.76 11.91 14.87
C HIS A 168 -10.46 13.25 15.57
N GLY A 169 -9.63 13.26 16.62
CA GLY A 169 -9.19 14.49 17.26
C GLY A 169 -8.33 15.37 16.33
N ALA A 170 -7.43 14.76 15.55
CA ALA A 170 -6.56 15.47 14.62
C ALA A 170 -7.32 16.02 13.39
N LEU A 171 -8.27 15.24 12.88
CA LEU A 171 -9.05 15.49 11.67
C LEU A 171 -10.55 15.20 11.95
N PRO A 172 -11.29 16.09 12.63
CA PRO A 172 -12.66 15.81 13.06
C PRO A 172 -13.66 15.69 11.90
N ASP A 173 -13.37 16.34 10.76
CA ASP A 173 -14.27 16.41 9.61
C ASP A 173 -14.13 15.22 8.64
N VAL A 174 -13.15 14.34 8.83
CA VAL A 174 -12.93 13.20 7.92
C VAL A 174 -13.66 11.95 8.40
N LYS A 175 -14.14 11.16 7.44
CA LYS A 175 -14.90 9.94 7.70
C LYS A 175 -13.94 8.78 7.90
N LEU A 176 -13.91 8.21 9.11
CA LEU A 176 -13.10 7.03 9.42
C LEU A 176 -13.55 5.82 8.58
N PRO A 177 -12.62 5.09 7.93
CA PRO A 177 -12.93 3.90 7.16
C PRO A 177 -13.27 2.71 8.07
N GLN A 178 -13.86 1.66 7.49
CA GLN A 178 -13.93 0.34 8.12
C GLN A 178 -12.61 -0.42 7.90
N VAL A 179 -12.21 -1.28 8.84
CA VAL A 179 -10.99 -2.10 8.73
C VAL A 179 -11.32 -3.56 8.48
N TYR A 180 -10.77 -4.15 7.43
CA TYR A 180 -10.98 -5.55 7.06
C TYR A 180 -9.65 -6.32 7.09
N ILE A 181 -9.68 -7.53 7.66
CA ILE A 181 -8.57 -8.48 7.61
C ILE A 181 -8.93 -9.57 6.60
N VAL A 182 -8.05 -9.78 5.63
CA VAL A 182 -8.21 -10.80 4.58
C VAL A 182 -6.93 -11.62 4.43
N PHE A 183 -7.05 -12.74 3.74
CA PHE A 183 -5.92 -13.49 3.18
C PHE A 183 -5.85 -13.28 1.68
N GLY A 184 -4.72 -12.78 1.19
CA GLY A 184 -4.50 -12.50 -0.22
C GLY A 184 -3.53 -13.46 -0.90
N ALA A 185 -3.09 -13.08 -2.10
CA ALA A 185 -2.11 -13.83 -2.87
C ALA A 185 -0.65 -13.45 -2.52
N ASN A 186 -0.39 -13.02 -1.27
CA ASN A 186 0.94 -12.61 -0.79
C ASN A 186 1.54 -11.42 -1.57
N THR A 187 0.71 -10.47 -1.98
CA THR A 187 1.10 -9.31 -2.80
C THR A 187 1.07 -7.98 -2.06
N SER A 188 0.28 -7.83 -0.98
CA SER A 188 0.26 -6.61 -0.17
C SER A 188 -0.03 -6.88 1.30
N GLY A 189 0.56 -6.07 2.19
CA GLY A 189 0.23 -6.01 3.61
C GLY A 189 -0.99 -5.12 3.92
N GLY A 190 -1.24 -4.11 3.09
CA GLY A 190 -2.33 -3.15 3.25
C GLY A 190 -2.76 -2.52 1.93
N THR A 191 -4.02 -2.08 1.86
CA THR A 191 -4.51 -1.19 0.81
C THR A 191 -5.69 -0.40 1.33
N ALA A 192 -5.90 0.80 0.78
CA ALA A 192 -7.04 1.64 1.11
C ALA A 192 -7.88 1.96 -0.13
N LYS A 193 -9.20 2.00 0.07
CA LYS A 193 -10.20 2.60 -0.82
C LYS A 193 -11.03 3.61 -0.02
N PRO A 194 -11.84 4.47 -0.68
CA PRO A 194 -12.78 5.31 0.04
C PRO A 194 -13.65 4.49 1.00
N GLY A 195 -13.51 4.73 2.30
CA GLY A 195 -14.30 4.07 3.35
C GLY A 195 -13.80 2.70 3.81
N ALA A 196 -12.71 2.17 3.28
CA ALA A 196 -12.13 0.94 3.78
C ALA A 196 -10.61 0.93 3.77
N GLN A 197 -10.05 0.38 4.83
CA GLN A 197 -8.70 -0.14 4.89
C GLN A 197 -8.80 -1.66 4.87
N VAL A 198 -7.99 -2.32 4.06
CA VAL A 198 -7.95 -3.79 3.96
C VAL A 198 -6.53 -4.28 4.11
N LEU A 199 -6.33 -5.22 5.03
CA LEU A 199 -5.02 -5.71 5.45
C LEU A 199 -4.86 -7.20 5.09
N GLY A 200 -3.79 -7.50 4.35
CA GLY A 200 -3.40 -8.86 3.96
C GLY A 200 -2.60 -9.54 5.08
N LEU A 201 -3.28 -10.38 5.85
CA LEU A 201 -2.72 -10.92 7.10
C LEU A 201 -1.50 -11.82 6.88
N GLU A 202 -1.43 -12.54 5.76
CA GLU A 202 -0.29 -13.41 5.43
C GLU A 202 1.00 -12.64 5.22
N VAL A 203 0.91 -11.41 4.68
CA VAL A 203 2.07 -10.55 4.45
C VAL A 203 2.49 -9.88 5.77
N LEU A 204 1.53 -9.34 6.51
CA LEU A 204 1.80 -8.71 7.82
C LEU A 204 2.41 -9.71 8.80
N CYS A 205 1.90 -10.94 8.84
CA CYS A 205 2.43 -11.98 9.71
C CYS A 205 3.86 -12.39 9.35
N ARG A 206 4.21 -12.41 8.05
CA ARG A 206 5.59 -12.68 7.61
C ARG A 206 6.56 -11.60 8.11
N MET A 207 6.14 -10.34 8.09
CA MET A 207 6.95 -9.20 8.57
C MET A 207 6.99 -9.14 10.10
N SER A 208 5.96 -9.65 10.77
CA SER A 208 5.77 -9.55 12.21
C SER A 208 5.21 -10.86 12.77
N PRO A 209 6.06 -11.90 12.91
CA PRO A 209 5.60 -13.28 13.11
C PRO A 209 5.17 -13.61 14.54
N THR A 210 5.35 -12.69 15.50
CA THR A 210 4.89 -12.86 16.89
C THR A 210 3.68 -11.96 17.15
N PRO A 211 2.76 -12.35 18.06
CA PRO A 211 1.59 -11.53 18.41
C PRO A 211 1.93 -10.09 18.80
N GLU A 212 3.01 -9.89 19.56
CA GLU A 212 3.43 -8.58 20.06
C GLU A 212 3.93 -7.69 18.92
N LYS A 213 4.78 -8.25 18.04
CA LYS A 213 5.26 -7.54 16.85
C LYS A 213 4.11 -7.24 15.89
N LEU A 214 3.18 -8.18 15.70
CA LEU A 214 2.03 -7.97 14.84
C LEU A 214 1.15 -6.85 15.40
N ARG A 215 0.89 -6.82 16.71
CA ARG A 215 0.13 -5.74 17.35
C ARG A 215 0.77 -4.37 17.09
N GLN A 216 2.09 -4.25 17.22
CA GLN A 216 2.82 -3.01 16.90
C GLN A 216 2.65 -2.63 15.42
N THR A 217 2.83 -3.58 14.51
CA THR A 217 2.63 -3.37 13.07
C THR A 217 1.20 -2.96 12.75
N LEU A 218 0.19 -3.61 13.36
CA LEU A 218 -1.21 -3.25 13.17
C LEU A 218 -1.50 -1.84 13.66
N ARG A 219 -0.92 -1.39 14.78
CA ARG A 219 -1.05 0.00 15.24
C ARG A 219 -0.54 0.99 14.21
N HIS A 220 0.66 0.75 13.66
CA HIS A 220 1.18 1.58 12.58
C HIS A 220 0.27 1.56 11.35
N PHE A 221 -0.15 0.39 10.88
CA PHE A 221 -1.00 0.24 9.70
C PHE A 221 -2.38 0.89 9.90
N PHE A 222 -3.03 0.71 11.04
CA PHE A 222 -4.32 1.37 11.35
C PHE A 222 -4.22 2.89 11.26
N ALA A 223 -3.07 3.46 11.64
CA ALA A 223 -2.85 4.90 11.55
C ALA A 223 -2.48 5.32 10.12
N HIS A 224 -1.45 4.72 9.53
CA HIS A 224 -0.88 5.09 8.23
C HIS A 224 -1.88 4.89 7.08
N GLU A 225 -2.42 3.69 6.90
CA GLU A 225 -3.30 3.39 5.76
C GLU A 225 -4.66 4.10 5.86
N THR A 226 -5.11 4.42 7.08
CA THR A 226 -6.33 5.22 7.26
C THR A 226 -6.14 6.62 6.65
N VAL A 227 -4.94 7.20 6.75
CA VAL A 227 -4.62 8.48 6.09
C VAL A 227 -4.70 8.35 4.57
N HIS A 228 -4.31 7.23 3.98
CA HIS A 228 -4.51 7.01 2.53
C HIS A 228 -5.99 6.98 2.15
N SER A 229 -6.88 6.43 2.99
CA SER A 229 -8.33 6.52 2.75
C SER A 229 -8.80 7.98 2.76
N PHE A 230 -8.29 8.79 3.69
CA PHE A 230 -8.60 10.23 3.75
C PHE A 230 -8.05 11.00 2.54
N GLN A 231 -6.84 10.66 2.07
CA GLN A 231 -6.22 11.28 0.90
C GLN A 231 -7.04 11.00 -0.37
N GLN A 232 -7.53 9.77 -0.53
CA GLN A 232 -8.41 9.42 -1.64
C GLN A 232 -9.75 10.16 -1.57
N ASP A 233 -10.35 10.28 -0.39
CA ASP A 233 -11.56 11.08 -0.17
C ASP A 233 -11.33 12.58 -0.45
N ALA A 234 -10.12 13.07 -0.21
CA ALA A 234 -9.69 14.44 -0.54
C ALA A 234 -9.37 14.65 -2.04
N GLY A 235 -9.50 13.60 -2.87
CA GLY A 235 -9.24 13.66 -4.31
C GLY A 235 -7.76 13.74 -4.68
N MET A 236 -6.86 13.28 -3.81
CA MET A 236 -5.42 13.24 -4.08
C MET A 236 -5.11 12.34 -5.27
N THR A 237 -4.26 12.83 -6.18
CA THR A 237 -3.72 12.08 -7.32
C THR A 237 -2.23 12.33 -7.50
N LEU A 238 -1.53 11.42 -8.18
CA LEU A 238 -0.12 11.58 -8.58
C LEU A 238 0.03 12.24 -9.97
N ALA A 239 -0.97 13.02 -10.42
CA ALA A 239 -1.07 13.46 -11.81
C ALA A 239 0.06 14.38 -12.29
N ARG A 240 0.81 15.01 -11.37
CA ARG A 240 1.92 15.91 -11.66
C ARG A 240 3.04 15.72 -10.64
N ASP A 241 4.28 15.95 -11.07
CA ASP A 241 5.48 15.78 -10.24
C ASP A 241 5.46 14.45 -9.45
N PRO A 242 5.29 13.28 -10.11
CA PRO A 242 4.87 12.04 -9.46
C PRO A 242 5.79 11.60 -8.32
N LEU A 243 7.12 11.78 -8.45
CA LEU A 243 8.06 11.46 -7.38
C LEU A 243 7.85 12.35 -6.14
N LEU A 244 7.79 13.68 -6.33
CA LEU A 244 7.60 14.61 -5.22
C LEU A 244 6.24 14.39 -4.55
N THR A 245 5.20 14.21 -5.36
CA THR A 245 3.86 13.95 -4.84
C THR A 245 3.82 12.65 -4.06
N ALA A 246 4.43 11.56 -4.56
CA ALA A 246 4.52 10.29 -3.82
C ALA A 246 5.26 10.44 -2.48
N ILE A 247 6.42 11.11 -2.47
CA ILE A 247 7.17 11.44 -1.24
C ILE A 247 6.28 12.17 -0.24
N LEU A 248 5.52 13.18 -0.67
CA LEU A 248 4.65 13.95 0.21
C LEU A 248 3.43 13.15 0.68
N VAL A 249 2.84 12.30 -0.16
CA VAL A 249 1.68 11.47 0.18
C VAL A 249 2.04 10.45 1.25
N GLU A 250 3.13 9.71 1.06
CA GLU A 250 3.62 8.72 2.02
C GLU A 250 4.12 9.39 3.30
N GLY A 251 4.86 10.50 3.16
CA GLY A 251 5.31 11.28 4.30
C GLY A 251 4.20 11.91 5.12
N ALA A 252 3.07 12.27 4.50
CA ALA A 252 1.87 12.74 5.20
C ALA A 252 1.25 11.63 6.03
N ALA A 253 1.13 10.42 5.46
CA ALA A 253 0.63 9.24 6.16
C ALA A 253 1.52 8.90 7.37
N ASP A 254 2.84 8.87 7.20
CA ASP A 254 3.78 8.64 8.29
C ASP A 254 3.75 9.76 9.35
N PHE A 255 3.66 11.02 8.95
CA PHE A 255 3.59 12.14 9.89
C PHE A 255 2.34 12.07 10.77
N ILE A 256 1.16 11.90 10.15
CA ILE A 256 -0.11 11.83 10.89
C ILE A 256 -0.14 10.56 11.74
N ALA A 257 0.36 9.44 11.22
CA ALA A 257 0.48 8.21 12.00
C ALA A 257 1.33 8.43 13.25
N GLY A 258 2.53 8.99 13.12
CA GLY A 258 3.40 9.28 14.26
C GLY A 258 2.78 10.28 15.24
N LEU A 259 2.01 11.26 14.75
CA LEU A 259 1.30 12.21 15.60
C LEU A 259 0.25 11.54 16.49
N VAL A 260 -0.54 10.60 15.96
CA VAL A 260 -1.64 9.96 16.71
C VAL A 260 -1.21 8.74 17.51
N THR A 261 -0.11 8.08 17.13
CA THR A 261 0.44 6.95 17.88
C THR A 261 1.45 7.38 18.94
N GLY A 262 2.09 8.54 18.75
CA GLY A 262 3.22 9.00 19.58
C GLY A 262 4.53 8.24 19.28
N GLU A 263 4.60 7.53 18.16
CA GLU A 263 5.73 6.66 17.79
C GLU A 263 6.44 7.15 16.53
N GLU A 264 7.75 6.94 16.44
CA GLU A 264 8.49 7.12 15.18
C GLU A 264 8.12 5.96 14.23
N PRO A 265 7.52 6.22 13.04
CA PRO A 265 7.00 5.17 12.15
C PRO A 265 8.04 4.10 11.78
N ASP A 266 9.29 4.51 11.54
CA ASP A 266 10.43 3.62 11.36
C ASP A 266 11.67 4.20 12.03
N ALA A 267 11.89 3.80 13.28
CA ALA A 267 13.01 4.26 14.09
C ALA A 267 14.38 3.91 13.49
N ALA A 268 14.51 2.77 12.79
CA ALA A 268 15.77 2.33 12.20
C ALA A 268 16.12 3.19 10.97
N ARG A 269 15.14 3.42 10.08
CA ARG A 269 15.28 4.33 8.94
C ARG A 269 15.56 5.76 9.41
N ALA A 270 14.84 6.23 10.43
CA ALA A 270 15.06 7.57 10.99
C ALA A 270 16.48 7.73 11.58
N ALA A 271 16.97 6.75 12.35
CA ALA A 271 18.32 6.77 12.92
C ALA A 271 19.41 6.81 11.84
N TRP A 272 19.21 6.09 10.73
CA TRP A 272 20.13 6.12 9.60
C TRP A 272 20.08 7.44 8.82
N ALA A 273 18.87 7.97 8.58
CA ALA A 273 18.65 9.13 7.72
C ALA A 273 18.97 10.47 8.38
N THR A 274 18.71 10.61 9.68
CA THR A 274 18.92 11.85 10.44
C THR A 274 20.32 12.47 10.27
N PRO A 275 21.44 11.74 10.48
CA PRO A 275 22.78 12.31 10.28
C PRO A 275 23.10 12.62 8.81
N ARG A 276 22.28 12.16 7.86
CA ARG A 276 22.47 12.31 6.41
C ARG A 276 21.50 13.31 5.77
N GLU A 277 20.66 13.97 6.58
CA GLU A 277 19.52 14.76 6.07
C GLU A 277 19.92 15.81 5.03
N ALA A 278 21.04 16.51 5.24
CA ALA A 278 21.51 17.54 4.31
C ALA A 278 21.93 16.98 2.93
N GLU A 279 22.51 15.78 2.91
CA GLU A 279 22.87 15.09 1.66
C GLU A 279 21.62 14.55 0.97
N LEU A 280 20.78 13.85 1.73
CA LEU A 280 19.51 13.31 1.22
C LEU A 280 18.62 14.40 0.64
N TRP A 281 18.57 15.58 1.26
CA TRP A 281 17.85 16.74 0.74
C TRP A 281 18.36 17.20 -0.62
N ARG A 282 19.68 17.28 -0.82
CA ARG A 282 20.26 17.64 -2.12
C ARG A 282 19.94 16.59 -3.17
N GLN A 283 20.11 15.32 -2.82
CA GLN A 283 19.86 14.22 -3.75
C GLN A 283 18.39 14.11 -4.15
N MET A 284 17.47 14.25 -3.19
CA MET A 284 16.03 14.26 -3.46
C MET A 284 15.66 15.41 -4.39
N GLN A 285 16.19 16.62 -4.18
CA GLN A 285 15.90 17.73 -5.10
C GLN A 285 16.39 17.47 -6.53
N ALA A 286 17.57 16.84 -6.69
CA ALA A 286 18.08 16.46 -8.00
C ALA A 286 17.17 15.44 -8.69
N ASP A 287 16.72 14.41 -7.97
CA ASP A 287 15.81 13.39 -8.51
C ASP A 287 14.41 13.92 -8.81
N VAL A 288 13.90 14.83 -7.97
CA VAL A 288 12.65 15.54 -8.25
C VAL A 288 12.79 16.37 -9.51
N ALA A 289 13.91 17.06 -9.72
CA ALA A 289 14.14 17.83 -10.95
C ALA A 289 14.16 16.96 -12.22
N LEU A 290 14.65 15.72 -12.14
CA LEU A 290 14.60 14.78 -13.27
C LEU A 290 13.16 14.36 -13.61
N THR A 291 12.30 14.20 -12.60
CA THR A 291 10.96 13.64 -12.75
C THR A 291 9.86 14.70 -12.87
N HIS A 292 10.17 15.99 -12.70
CA HIS A 292 9.19 17.06 -12.57
C HIS A 292 8.35 17.38 -13.83
N LYS A 293 8.73 16.83 -14.99
CA LYS A 293 7.95 16.97 -16.23
C LYS A 293 7.00 15.79 -16.45
N LEU A 294 7.17 14.72 -15.67
CA LEU A 294 6.35 13.53 -15.77
C LEU A 294 4.97 13.77 -15.17
N THR A 295 4.02 13.00 -15.67
CA THR A 295 2.64 12.90 -15.23
C THR A 295 2.34 11.45 -14.88
N ASP A 296 1.16 11.19 -14.31
CA ASP A 296 0.65 9.84 -14.06
C ASP A 296 0.40 9.01 -15.34
N LYS A 297 0.56 9.61 -16.53
CA LYS A 297 0.41 8.95 -17.82
C LYS A 297 1.72 8.58 -18.49
N ASP A 298 2.84 9.09 -17.99
CA ASP A 298 4.15 8.82 -18.54
C ASP A 298 4.69 7.52 -17.94
N ASP A 299 5.24 6.63 -18.75
CA ASP A 299 5.82 5.36 -18.31
C ASP A 299 7.31 5.37 -18.70
N PRO A 300 8.19 5.96 -17.88
CA PRO A 300 9.59 6.11 -18.22
C PRO A 300 10.23 4.72 -18.39
N GLU A 301 11.03 4.56 -19.44
CA GLU A 301 11.67 3.28 -19.75
C GLU A 301 12.47 2.76 -18.54
N GLU A 302 12.41 1.45 -18.32
CA GLU A 302 13.15 0.79 -17.25
C GLU A 302 14.65 1.12 -17.36
N GLY A 303 15.23 1.56 -16.24
CA GLY A 303 16.65 1.95 -16.20
C GLY A 303 16.97 3.35 -16.74
N SER A 304 15.99 4.11 -17.24
CA SER A 304 16.14 5.55 -17.51
C SER A 304 16.54 6.34 -16.25
N PRO A 305 17.13 7.54 -16.39
CA PRO A 305 17.42 8.41 -15.25
C PRO A 305 16.20 8.68 -14.36
N GLU A 306 15.02 8.88 -14.96
CA GLU A 306 13.76 9.15 -14.29
C GLU A 306 13.23 7.93 -13.53
N ALA A 307 13.24 6.75 -14.16
CA ALA A 307 12.84 5.50 -13.50
C ALA A 307 13.75 5.20 -12.30
N LYS A 308 15.07 5.37 -12.47
CA LYS A 308 16.07 5.21 -11.39
C LYS A 308 15.92 6.28 -10.30
N ALA A 309 15.57 7.51 -10.65
CA ALA A 309 15.30 8.58 -9.70
C ALA A 309 14.08 8.22 -8.84
N TYR A 310 12.98 7.77 -9.46
CA TYR A 310 11.78 7.37 -8.73
C TYR A 310 12.04 6.17 -7.81
N ALA A 311 12.58 5.07 -8.36
CA ALA A 311 12.85 3.83 -7.64
C ALA A 311 13.90 3.96 -6.53
N ARG A 312 14.65 5.07 -6.46
CA ARG A 312 15.56 5.34 -5.35
C ARG A 312 14.82 5.64 -4.04
N TRP A 313 13.65 6.25 -4.13
CA TRP A 313 12.93 6.78 -2.95
C TRP A 313 11.69 5.98 -2.59
N ILE A 314 10.96 5.45 -3.58
CA ILE A 314 9.63 4.87 -3.42
C ILE A 314 9.53 3.55 -4.20
N GLY A 315 8.81 2.56 -3.65
CA GLY A 315 8.48 1.30 -4.30
C GLY A 315 9.67 0.32 -4.40
N ASN A 316 10.64 0.45 -3.51
CA ASN A 316 11.89 -0.30 -3.51
C ASN A 316 12.08 -1.17 -2.27
N TYR A 317 11.01 -1.46 -1.52
CA TYR A 317 11.05 -2.25 -0.28
C TYR A 317 11.94 -3.51 -0.34
N SER A 318 11.91 -4.25 -1.46
CA SER A 318 12.70 -5.48 -1.63
C SER A 318 14.04 -5.28 -2.36
N THR A 319 14.25 -4.11 -2.97
CA THR A 319 15.43 -3.80 -3.80
C THR A 319 15.89 -2.36 -3.59
N PRO A 320 16.19 -1.93 -2.34
CA PRO A 320 16.66 -0.58 -2.10
C PRO A 320 18.06 -0.38 -2.70
N PRO A 321 18.47 0.88 -2.98
CA PRO A 321 19.85 1.19 -3.34
C PRO A 321 20.83 0.61 -2.32
N ALA A 322 22.02 0.21 -2.79
CA ALA A 322 23.04 -0.38 -1.92
C ALA A 322 23.35 0.53 -0.72
N GLY A 323 23.20 -0.01 0.49
CA GLY A 323 23.46 0.70 1.74
C GLY A 323 22.35 1.66 2.20
N TRP A 324 21.23 1.76 1.48
CA TRP A 324 20.08 2.58 1.86
C TRP A 324 19.03 1.73 2.59
N PRO A 325 18.35 2.28 3.60
CA PRO A 325 17.09 1.70 4.06
C PRO A 325 16.04 1.80 2.94
N PRO A 326 15.10 0.84 2.86
CA PRO A 326 14.02 0.89 1.89
C PRO A 326 13.07 2.08 2.13
N GLU A 327 12.36 2.47 1.07
CA GLU A 327 11.28 3.45 1.10
C GLU A 327 11.68 4.79 1.75
N LEU A 328 12.92 5.24 1.54
CA LEU A 328 13.45 6.43 2.21
C LEU A 328 12.68 7.72 1.88
N GLY A 329 11.92 7.74 0.78
CA GLY A 329 11.03 8.84 0.42
C GLY A 329 9.99 9.16 1.48
N TYR A 330 9.49 8.16 2.22
CA TYR A 330 8.53 8.35 3.30
C TYR A 330 9.11 9.23 4.41
N TRP A 331 10.34 8.93 4.83
CA TRP A 331 11.03 9.72 5.85
C TRP A 331 11.28 11.15 5.35
N MET A 332 11.74 11.32 4.11
CA MET A 332 11.92 12.66 3.54
C MET A 332 10.63 13.47 3.53
N GLY A 333 9.51 12.87 3.11
CA GLY A 333 8.20 13.49 3.10
C GLY A 333 7.73 13.86 4.51
N LEU A 334 7.87 12.95 5.48
CA LEU A 334 7.56 13.21 6.89
C LEU A 334 8.36 14.41 7.40
N ARG A 335 9.65 14.53 7.05
CA ARG A 335 10.50 15.66 7.46
C ARG A 335 10.07 16.99 6.82
N ILE A 336 9.60 16.97 5.59
CA ILE A 336 9.00 18.16 4.94
C ILE A 336 7.74 18.57 5.70
N TRP A 337 6.84 17.62 5.97
CA TRP A 337 5.59 17.88 6.68
C TRP A 337 5.79 18.30 8.13
N GLN A 338 6.78 17.76 8.84
CA GLN A 338 7.15 18.21 10.18
C GLN A 338 7.48 19.71 10.19
N ARG A 339 8.25 20.19 9.22
CA ARG A 339 8.61 21.61 9.10
C ARG A 339 7.42 22.47 8.70
N TYR A 340 6.67 22.02 7.70
CA TYR A 340 5.43 22.68 7.26
C TYR A 340 4.47 22.85 8.44
N TYR A 341 4.20 21.75 9.16
CA TYR A 341 3.33 21.72 10.33
C TYR A 341 3.86 22.61 11.45
N ALA A 342 5.16 22.58 11.76
CA ALA A 342 5.75 23.43 12.79
C ALA A 342 5.56 24.93 12.49
N ALA A 343 5.75 25.34 11.23
CA ALA A 343 5.59 26.72 10.79
C ALA A 343 4.12 27.17 10.64
N ALA A 344 3.18 26.24 10.46
CA ALA A 344 1.78 26.56 10.26
C ALA A 344 1.14 27.17 11.53
N PRO A 345 0.41 28.30 11.42
CA PRO A 345 -0.31 28.89 12.55
C PRO A 345 -1.55 28.06 12.94
N ASP A 346 -2.25 27.50 11.95
CA ASP A 346 -3.36 26.58 12.13
C ASP A 346 -2.89 25.15 11.85
N LYS A 347 -2.80 24.34 12.90
CA LYS A 347 -2.37 22.94 12.83
C LYS A 347 -3.39 22.06 12.12
N HIS A 348 -4.69 22.28 12.31
CA HIS A 348 -5.72 21.50 11.62
C HIS A 348 -5.75 21.81 10.12
N ALA A 349 -5.53 23.08 9.74
CA ALA A 349 -5.35 23.43 8.33
C ALA A 349 -4.13 22.73 7.71
N ALA A 350 -3.02 22.63 8.44
CA ALA A 350 -1.83 21.90 7.97
C ALA A 350 -2.12 20.40 7.79
N LEU A 351 -2.84 19.77 8.72
CA LEU A 351 -3.24 18.36 8.57
C LEU A 351 -4.18 18.15 7.38
N ARG A 352 -5.14 19.06 7.12
CA ARG A 352 -5.98 18.99 5.92
C ARG A 352 -5.17 19.14 4.62
N ALA A 353 -4.14 19.97 4.62
CA ALA A 353 -3.26 20.13 3.46
C ALA A 353 -2.50 18.84 3.13
N MET A 354 -2.11 18.06 4.14
CA MET A 354 -1.47 16.74 4.00
C MET A 354 -2.35 15.71 3.28
N LEU A 355 -3.67 15.85 3.38
CA LEU A 355 -4.61 14.93 2.72
C LEU A 355 -4.73 15.20 1.22
N ALA A 356 -4.69 16.46 0.82
CA ALA A 356 -4.96 16.84 -0.57
C ALA A 356 -3.70 17.04 -1.43
N VAL A 357 -2.56 17.40 -0.81
CA VAL A 357 -1.27 17.63 -1.49
C VAL A 357 -1.40 18.46 -2.78
N ARG A 358 -2.20 19.54 -2.73
CA ARG A 358 -2.65 20.27 -3.94
C ARG A 358 -1.53 20.92 -4.75
N ASP A 359 -0.51 21.42 -4.06
CA ASP A 359 0.67 22.05 -4.67
C ASP A 359 1.94 21.47 -4.05
N PRO A 360 2.45 20.35 -4.60
CA PRO A 360 3.63 19.67 -4.09
C PRO A 360 4.86 20.59 -3.98
N ARG A 361 5.04 21.52 -4.92
CA ARG A 361 6.21 22.41 -4.95
C ARG A 361 6.10 23.51 -3.90
N ALA A 362 4.93 24.10 -3.71
CA ALA A 362 4.71 25.06 -2.62
C ALA A 362 4.89 24.41 -1.24
N ILE A 363 4.43 23.15 -1.08
CA ILE A 363 4.64 22.37 0.14
C ILE A 363 6.14 22.12 0.38
N LEU A 364 6.87 21.68 -0.66
CA LEU A 364 8.32 21.48 -0.58
C LEU A 364 9.06 22.76 -0.16
N ALA A 365 8.70 23.90 -0.76
CA ALA A 365 9.30 25.20 -0.44
C ALA A 365 9.03 25.60 1.02
N ALA A 366 7.80 25.44 1.51
CA ALA A 366 7.43 25.74 2.88
C ALA A 366 8.10 24.79 3.91
N GLY A 367 8.33 23.53 3.52
CA GLY A 367 9.01 22.53 4.34
C GLY A 367 10.52 22.40 4.08
N THR A 368 11.15 23.43 3.51
CA THR A 368 12.57 23.37 3.11
C THR A 368 13.50 23.04 4.28
N TYR A 369 14.46 22.14 4.03
CA TYR A 369 15.57 21.92 4.94
C TYR A 369 16.42 23.19 5.07
N LYS A 370 16.48 23.75 6.29
CA LYS A 370 17.41 24.82 6.65
C LYS A 370 18.49 24.21 7.54
N ARG A 371 19.74 24.22 7.07
CA ARG A 371 20.88 23.81 7.91
C ARG A 371 20.86 24.67 9.18
N ARG A 372 20.71 24.06 10.35
CA ARG A 372 20.89 24.78 11.61
C ARG A 372 22.31 25.35 11.60
N ALA A 373 22.46 26.65 11.84
CA ALA A 373 23.77 27.21 12.13
C ALA A 373 24.35 26.45 13.32
N PRO A 374 25.65 26.12 13.33
CA PRO A 374 26.27 25.55 14.53
C PRO A 374 25.98 26.52 15.67
N SER A 375 25.44 25.99 16.77
CA SER A 375 25.28 26.74 18.00
C SER A 375 26.67 27.23 18.42
N SER A 376 26.85 28.56 18.38
CA SER A 376 28.04 29.27 18.82
C SER A 376 28.30 29.04 20.30
#